data_AF-A0A381UHH5-F1
#
_entry.id   AF-A0A381UHH5-F1
#
_cell.length_a   1.000
_cell.length_b   1.000
_cell.length_c   1.000
_cell.angle_alpha   90.00
_cell.angle_beta   90.00
_cell.angle_gamma   90.00
#
_symmetry.space_group_name_H-M   'P 1'
#
loop_
_entity.id
_entity.type
_entity.pdbx_description
1 polymer ?
#
loop_
_entity_poly.entity_id
_entity_poly.type
_entity_poly.pdbx_seq_one_letter_code
_entity_poly.pdbx_strand_id
1 'polypeptide(L)'
;MLSGGLMTKGLRLNAGRMMFLVGIIIGFSSSPVRLDAQAIPRTRLVLLGTGTPNADPERSGPATAVVVDDRAYLIDAGPGIVRRAALAAREKDMPALSASGLNHVFITHLHSDHTVGL
;
A
#
# COMPACT_ATOMS: atom_id res chain seq x y z
N MET A 1 -10.47 63.42 53.76
CA MET A 1 -9.74 62.42 54.55
C MET A 1 -9.70 61.15 53.71
N LEU A 2 -8.73 61.01 52.80
CA LEU A 2 -7.37 60.46 53.01
C LEU A 2 -7.37 59.00 53.50
N SER A 3 -6.96 58.11 52.60
CA SER A 3 -6.07 56.93 52.75
C SER A 3 -6.59 55.80 51.86
N GLY A 4 -5.96 55.41 50.73
CA GLY A 4 -4.58 54.96 50.58
C GLY A 4 -4.56 53.43 50.72
N GLY A 5 -4.05 52.57 49.83
CA GLY A 5 -3.33 52.66 48.56
C GLY A 5 -2.84 51.23 48.29
N LEU A 6 -3.31 50.56 47.23
CA LEU A 6 -2.85 49.21 46.90
C LEU A 6 -1.70 49.30 45.90
N MET A 7 -0.52 48.90 46.39
CA MET A 7 0.75 48.83 45.69
C MET A 7 0.64 47.97 44.42
N THR A 8 0.72 48.59 43.23
CA THR A 8 0.97 47.86 41.99
C THR A 8 2.48 47.65 41.85
N LYS A 9 2.95 46.42 42.10
CA LYS A 9 4.32 46.03 41.73
C LYS A 9 4.38 45.98 40.20
N GLY A 10 4.90 47.03 39.58
CA GLY A 10 5.18 47.06 38.15
C GLY A 10 6.20 45.99 37.78
N LEU A 11 5.75 44.93 37.11
CA LEU A 11 6.64 43.98 36.44
C LEU A 11 7.24 44.70 35.24
N ARG A 12 8.43 45.29 35.41
CA ARG A 12 9.20 45.89 34.32
C ARG A 12 9.77 44.75 33.48
N LEU A 13 9.15 44.44 32.34
CA LEU A 13 9.76 43.60 31.33
C LEU A 13 10.89 44.39 30.66
N ASN A 14 12.14 43.96 30.87
CA ASN A 14 13.29 44.53 30.18
C ASN A 14 13.25 44.10 28.69
N ALA A 15 13.39 45.08 27.79
CA ALA A 15 13.38 44.91 26.33
C ALA A 15 14.34 43.81 25.82
N GLY A 16 15.40 43.49 26.56
CA GLY A 16 16.34 42.41 26.25
C GLY A 16 15.75 40.99 26.32
N ARG A 17 14.67 40.75 27.07
CA ARG A 17 14.01 39.43 27.11
C ARG A 17 13.00 39.22 25.97
N MET A 18 12.55 40.30 25.34
CA MET A 18 11.61 40.22 24.20
C MET A 18 12.33 39.92 22.88
N MET A 19 13.60 40.31 22.75
CA MET A 19 14.44 40.01 21.58
C MET A 19 14.96 38.57 21.52
N PHE A 20 14.89 37.80 22.60
CA PHE A 20 15.34 36.40 22.59
C PHE A 20 14.27 35.42 22.07
N LEU A 21 12.99 35.81 22.09
CA LEU A 21 11.88 34.95 21.63
C LEU A 21 11.65 35.06 20.11
N VAL A 22 12.03 36.17 19.48
CA VAL A 22 11.85 36.39 18.03
C VAL A 22 12.97 35.74 17.20
N GLY A 23 14.18 35.61 17.76
CA GLY A 23 15.34 35.04 17.06
C GLY A 23 15.30 33.52 16.82
N ILE A 24 14.49 32.77 17.58
CA ILE A 24 14.40 31.30 17.45
C ILE A 24 13.47 30.87 16.30
N ILE A 25 12.59 31.75 15.82
CA ILE A 25 11.58 31.40 14.79
C ILE A 25 12.14 31.51 13.36
N ILE A 26 13.22 32.27 13.14
CA ILE A 26 13.67 32.65 11.79
C ILE A 26 14.67 31.63 11.17
N GLY A 27 15.18 30.68 11.95
CA GLY A 27 16.27 29.78 11.53
C GLY A 27 15.88 28.41 10.97
N PHE A 28 14.62 28.00 11.04
CA PHE A 28 14.22 26.65 10.61
C PHE A 28 13.91 26.63 9.11
N SER A 29 14.94 26.41 8.28
CA SER A 29 14.75 26.08 6.86
C SER A 29 14.07 24.71 6.76
N SER A 30 12.75 24.70 6.66
CA SER A 30 11.97 23.52 6.32
C SER A 30 12.24 23.16 4.86
N SER A 31 13.28 22.35 4.63
CA SER A 31 13.38 21.64 3.36
C SER A 31 12.13 20.77 3.24
N PRO A 32 11.31 20.91 2.19
CA PRO A 32 10.18 20.03 2.00
C PRO A 32 10.76 18.62 1.82
N VAL A 33 10.51 17.74 2.79
CA VAL A 33 10.71 16.31 2.60
C VAL A 33 9.82 15.92 1.45
N ARG A 34 10.42 15.67 0.28
CA ARG A 34 9.70 15.10 -0.86
C ARG A 34 9.31 13.69 -0.45
N LEU A 35 8.06 13.50 -0.07
CA LEU A 35 7.43 12.19 -0.17
C LEU A 35 7.33 11.90 -1.67
N ASP A 36 8.38 11.30 -2.24
CA ASP A 36 8.22 10.64 -3.52
C ASP A 36 7.09 9.63 -3.33
N ALA A 37 5.98 9.87 -4.03
CA ALA A 37 4.89 8.90 -4.07
C ALA A 37 5.52 7.59 -4.55
N GLN A 38 5.45 6.56 -3.70
CA GLN A 38 5.99 5.25 -4.01
C GLN A 38 5.35 4.82 -5.33
N ALA A 39 6.15 4.81 -6.41
CA ALA A 39 5.63 4.53 -7.74
C ALA A 39 4.96 3.16 -7.70
N ILE A 40 3.70 3.07 -8.17
CA ILE A 40 3.01 1.78 -8.25
C ILE A 40 3.93 0.83 -9.03
N PRO A 41 4.33 -0.31 -8.44
CA PRO A 41 5.24 -1.23 -9.11
C PRO A 41 4.63 -1.66 -10.44
N ARG A 42 5.38 -1.46 -11.54
CA ARG A 42 4.97 -1.92 -12.87
C ARG A 42 4.66 -3.41 -12.89
N THR A 43 5.38 -4.18 -12.10
CA THR A 43 5.20 -5.63 -11.97
C THR A 43 4.63 -5.99 -10.60
N ARG A 44 3.58 -6.79 -10.59
CA ARG A 44 2.93 -7.35 -9.39
C ARG A 44 2.88 -8.86 -9.49
N LEU A 45 3.22 -9.54 -8.40
CA LEU A 45 3.04 -10.98 -8.26
C LEU A 45 1.78 -11.23 -7.42
N VAL A 46 0.87 -12.06 -7.92
CA VAL A 46 -0.37 -12.41 -7.22
C VAL A 46 -0.45 -13.92 -7.07
N LEU A 47 -0.47 -14.38 -5.81
CA LEU A 47 -0.69 -15.78 -5.49
C LEU A 47 -2.19 -16.07 -5.52
N LEU A 48 -2.66 -16.63 -6.61
CA LEU A 48 -4.08 -16.91 -6.83
C LEU A 48 -4.50 -18.21 -6.13
N GLY A 49 -3.60 -19.19 -6.08
CA GLY A 49 -3.73 -20.40 -5.29
C GLY A 49 -2.37 -20.99 -4.91
N THR A 50 -2.34 -21.68 -3.78
CA THR A 50 -1.13 -22.23 -3.13
C THR A 50 -1.38 -23.63 -2.57
N GLY A 51 -2.45 -24.28 -3.03
CA GLY A 51 -2.79 -25.66 -2.70
C GLY A 51 -1.83 -26.65 -3.36
N THR A 52 -2.12 -27.93 -3.17
CA THR A 52 -1.39 -29.08 -3.74
C THR A 52 -2.43 -30.09 -4.27
N PRO A 53 -2.06 -31.29 -4.74
CA PRO A 53 -3.05 -32.29 -5.11
C PRO A 53 -3.98 -32.70 -3.95
N ASN A 54 -3.56 -32.50 -2.70
CA ASN A 54 -4.39 -32.78 -1.54
C ASN A 54 -5.54 -31.77 -1.43
N ALA A 55 -6.75 -32.28 -1.20
CA ALA A 55 -7.93 -31.44 -0.99
C ALA A 55 -7.82 -30.67 0.33
N ASP A 56 -7.73 -29.34 0.22
CA ASP A 56 -7.75 -28.40 1.33
C ASP A 56 -8.82 -27.33 1.05
N PRO A 57 -9.87 -27.22 1.88
CA PRO A 57 -10.95 -26.25 1.66
C PRO A 57 -10.46 -24.79 1.70
N GLU A 58 -9.34 -24.51 2.37
CA GLU A 58 -8.81 -23.15 2.53
C GLU A 58 -7.81 -22.77 1.42
N ARG A 59 -7.42 -23.71 0.55
CA ARG A 59 -6.42 -23.47 -0.51
C ARG A 59 -6.89 -23.91 -1.89
N SER A 60 -7.02 -22.94 -2.80
CA SER A 60 -7.20 -23.22 -4.23
C SER A 60 -5.93 -23.80 -4.85
N GLY A 61 -6.07 -24.53 -5.96
CA GLY A 61 -4.96 -25.19 -6.64
C GLY A 61 -3.85 -24.24 -7.06
N PRO A 62 -2.61 -24.74 -7.27
CA PRO A 62 -1.46 -23.95 -7.67
C PRO A 62 -1.76 -23.00 -8.83
N ALA A 63 -1.59 -21.70 -8.60
CA ALA A 63 -1.63 -20.69 -9.65
C ALA A 63 -1.02 -19.37 -9.17
N THR A 64 -0.10 -18.83 -9.94
CA THR A 64 0.50 -17.50 -9.72
C THR A 64 0.30 -16.63 -10.94
N ALA A 65 -0.11 -15.37 -10.75
CA ALA A 65 -0.10 -14.39 -11.82
C ALA A 65 1.08 -13.43 -11.66
N VAL A 66 1.85 -13.29 -12.73
CA VAL A 66 2.74 -12.16 -12.93
C VAL A 66 1.97 -11.13 -13.75
N VAL A 67 1.69 -9.97 -13.15
CA VAL A 67 1.01 -8.87 -13.82
C VAL A 67 2.00 -7.77 -14.10
N VAL A 68 2.20 -7.44 -15.38
CA VAL A 68 3.05 -6.33 -15.83
C VAL A 68 2.16 -5.34 -16.55
N ASP A 69 2.09 -4.12 -16.02
CA ASP A 69 1.17 -3.07 -16.49
C ASP A 69 -0.29 -3.57 -16.52
N ASP A 70 -0.85 -3.79 -17.71
CA ASP A 70 -2.23 -4.22 -17.99
C ASP A 70 -2.36 -5.70 -18.41
N ARG A 71 -1.27 -6.46 -18.39
CA ARG A 71 -1.22 -7.85 -18.87
C ARG A 71 -0.97 -8.83 -17.74
N ALA A 72 -1.74 -9.92 -17.72
CA ALA A 72 -1.53 -11.04 -16.83
C ALA A 72 -0.87 -12.21 -17.56
N TYR A 73 0.12 -12.80 -16.90
CA TYR A 73 0.77 -14.06 -17.28
C TYR A 73 0.54 -15.05 -16.13
N LEU A 74 -0.23 -16.11 -16.40
CA LEU A 74 -0.48 -17.16 -15.42
C LEU A 74 0.62 -18.22 -15.47
N ILE A 75 1.07 -18.63 -14.30
CA ILE A 75 1.93 -19.78 -14.08
C ILE A 75 1.07 -20.80 -13.33
N ASP A 76 0.82 -21.91 -14.01
CA ASP A 76 -0.15 -22.96 -13.68
C ASP A 76 -1.62 -22.49 -13.62
N ALA A 77 -2.52 -23.46 -13.74
CA ALA A 77 -3.96 -23.27 -13.79
C ALA A 77 -4.66 -24.32 -12.93
N GLY A 78 -4.35 -24.33 -11.63
CA GLY A 78 -5.00 -25.23 -10.70
C GLY A 78 -6.50 -24.97 -10.50
N PRO A 79 -7.23 -25.93 -9.89
CA PRO A 79 -8.67 -25.80 -9.68
C PRO A 79 -9.08 -24.48 -9.01
N GLY A 80 -10.03 -23.79 -9.63
CA GLY A 80 -10.60 -22.53 -9.11
C GLY A 80 -9.86 -21.25 -9.54
N ILE A 81 -8.84 -21.35 -10.42
CA ILE A 81 -8.04 -20.20 -10.88
C ILE A 81 -8.88 -19.01 -11.34
N VAL A 82 -9.86 -19.19 -12.24
CA VAL A 82 -10.69 -18.09 -12.75
C VAL A 82 -11.47 -17.38 -11.62
N ARG A 83 -11.95 -18.13 -10.62
CA ARG A 83 -12.66 -17.57 -9.46
C ARG A 83 -11.71 -16.72 -8.60
N ARG A 84 -10.48 -17.19 -8.38
CA ARG A 84 -9.46 -16.45 -7.61
C ARG A 84 -8.96 -15.21 -8.35
N ALA A 85 -8.77 -15.32 -9.66
CA ALA A 85 -8.40 -14.19 -10.52
C ALA A 85 -9.51 -13.12 -10.54
N ALA A 86 -10.78 -13.52 -10.70
CA ALA A 86 -11.91 -12.60 -10.66
C ALA A 86 -12.06 -11.90 -9.29
N LEU A 87 -11.79 -12.60 -8.19
CA LEU A 87 -11.74 -12.00 -6.85
C LEU A 87 -10.64 -10.94 -6.78
N ALA A 88 -9.42 -11.26 -7.20
CA ALA A 88 -8.31 -10.31 -7.23
C ALA A 88 -8.60 -9.11 -8.13
N ALA A 89 -9.24 -9.32 -9.29
CA ALA A 89 -9.63 -8.25 -10.19
C ALA A 89 -10.59 -7.25 -9.52
N ARG A 90 -11.55 -7.74 -8.73
CA ARG A 90 -12.53 -6.91 -8.02
C ARG A 90 -11.97 -6.26 -6.75
N GLU A 91 -11.31 -7.04 -5.90
CA GLU A 91 -10.90 -6.58 -4.56
C GLU A 91 -9.58 -5.80 -4.56
N LYS A 92 -8.72 -6.02 -5.57
CA LYS A 92 -7.40 -5.38 -5.67
C LYS A 92 -7.30 -4.39 -6.84
N ASP A 93 -8.42 -4.10 -7.51
CA ASP A 93 -8.48 -3.23 -8.69
C ASP A 93 -7.45 -3.64 -9.77
N MET A 94 -7.49 -4.93 -10.13
CA MET A 94 -6.55 -5.57 -11.07
C MET A 94 -7.28 -6.06 -12.32
N PRO A 95 -7.71 -5.18 -13.23
CA PRO A 95 -8.53 -5.55 -14.40
C PRO A 95 -7.87 -6.59 -15.32
N ALA A 96 -6.54 -6.65 -15.33
CA ALA A 96 -5.75 -7.69 -16.03
C ALA A 96 -6.10 -9.13 -15.58
N LEU A 97 -6.62 -9.31 -14.36
CA LEU A 97 -7.04 -10.60 -13.81
C LEU A 97 -8.53 -10.91 -14.02
N SER A 98 -9.25 -10.05 -14.74
CA SER A 98 -10.61 -10.38 -15.21
C SER A 98 -10.57 -11.59 -16.15
N ALA A 99 -11.67 -12.32 -16.27
CA ALA A 99 -11.73 -13.53 -17.12
C ALA A 99 -11.26 -13.26 -18.57
N SER A 100 -11.60 -12.11 -19.13
CA SER A 100 -11.18 -11.68 -20.48
C SER A 100 -9.70 -11.25 -20.58
N GLY A 101 -9.05 -11.00 -19.44
CA GLY A 101 -7.63 -10.62 -19.36
C GLY A 101 -6.67 -11.80 -19.26
N LEU A 102 -7.17 -13.00 -18.93
CA LEU A 102 -6.39 -14.22 -18.74
C LEU A 102 -6.03 -14.89 -20.07
N ASN A 103 -5.17 -14.24 -20.85
CA ASN A 103 -4.87 -14.66 -22.24
C ASN A 103 -3.52 -15.37 -22.41
N HIS A 104 -2.72 -15.50 -21.34
CA HIS A 104 -1.40 -16.14 -21.37
C HIS A 104 -1.27 -17.07 -20.17
N VAL A 105 -0.97 -18.34 -20.43
CA VAL A 105 -0.77 -19.36 -19.40
C VAL A 105 0.47 -20.19 -19.72
N PHE A 106 1.26 -20.44 -18.70
CA PHE A 106 2.43 -21.32 -18.73
C PHE A 106 2.16 -22.45 -17.74
N ILE A 107 2.17 -23.69 -18.22
CA ILE A 107 2.01 -24.87 -17.38
C ILE A 107 3.39 -25.44 -17.08
N THR A 108 3.72 -25.61 -15.80
CA THR A 108 5.02 -26.09 -15.36
C THR A 108 5.19 -27.59 -15.66
N HIS A 109 4.15 -28.38 -15.43
CA HIS A 109 4.08 -29.81 -15.68
C HIS A 109 2.62 -30.29 -15.71
N LEU A 110 2.39 -31.56 -16.05
CA LEU A 110 1.07 -32.09 -16.39
C LEU A 110 0.40 -32.86 -15.24
N HIS A 111 0.53 -32.40 -13.99
CA HIS A 111 -0.33 -32.91 -12.92
C HIS A 111 -1.67 -32.18 -12.89
N SER A 112 -2.70 -32.90 -12.45
CA SER A 112 -4.09 -32.43 -12.47
C SER A 112 -4.30 -31.14 -11.67
N ASP A 113 -3.56 -30.98 -10.57
CA ASP A 113 -3.61 -29.79 -9.74
C ASP A 113 -3.00 -28.55 -10.40
N HIS A 114 -2.29 -28.70 -11.52
CA HIS A 114 -1.77 -27.60 -12.34
C HIS A 114 -2.59 -27.34 -13.61
N THR A 115 -3.47 -28.25 -14.04
CA THR A 115 -4.14 -28.18 -15.37
C THR A 115 -5.66 -28.18 -15.36
N VAL A 116 -6.32 -28.66 -14.30
CA VAL A 116 -7.79 -28.85 -14.28
C VAL A 116 -8.57 -27.52 -14.28
N GLY A 117 -7.93 -26.39 -14.00
CA GLY A 117 -8.54 -25.07 -14.03
C GLY A 117 -8.56 -24.38 -15.40
N LEU A 118 -8.01 -25.01 -16.46
CA LEU A 118 -8.05 -24.51 -17.84
C LEU A 118 -9.45 -24.56 -18.45
#